data_AF-A0A419FTQ6-F1
#
_entry.id   AF-A0A419FTQ6-F1
#
_cell.length_a   1.000
_cell.length_b   1.000
_cell.length_c   1.000
_cell.angle_alpha   90.00
_cell.angle_beta   90.00
_cell.angle_gamma   90.00
#
_symmetry.space_group_name_H-M   'P 1'
#
loop_
_entity.id
_entity.type
_entity.pdbx_description
1 polymer ?
#
loop_
_entity_poly.entity_id
_entity_poly.type
_entity_poly.pdbx_seq_one_letter_code
_entity_poly.pdbx_strand_id
1 'polypeptide(L)'
;MLPGNKRYEKIAAVGKPAPVFELKDADGNLWRLSDLRGKVVYLNFWATWCTTCRSEAPSREALYQKMQGKPVQMLGVLFRDDPANLPSYYRTQPVSMPT
;
A
#
# COMPACT_ATOMS: atom_id res chain seq x y z
N MET A 1 -4.50 3.70 -18.89
CA MET A 1 -3.67 4.64 -19.68
C MET A 1 -3.14 5.74 -18.76
N LEU A 2 -1.83 5.93 -18.64
CA LEU A 2 -1.29 7.14 -17.99
C LEU A 2 -1.74 8.35 -18.83
N PRO A 3 -2.23 9.45 -18.24
CA PRO A 3 -2.55 10.64 -19.02
C PRO A 3 -1.25 11.08 -19.73
N GLY A 4 -1.24 10.95 -21.06
CA GLY A 4 -0.16 11.45 -21.88
C GLY A 4 0.00 12.94 -21.60
N ASN A 5 1.23 13.37 -21.32
CA ASN A 5 1.67 14.73 -20.96
C ASN A 5 1.69 15.16 -19.49
N LYS A 6 1.46 14.29 -18.49
CA LYS A 6 1.82 14.65 -17.11
C LYS A 6 3.29 14.34 -16.81
N ARG A 7 4.12 15.39 -16.68
CA ARG A 7 5.48 15.30 -16.15
C ARG A 7 5.36 15.03 -14.65
N TYR A 8 5.64 13.80 -14.21
CA TYR A 8 5.65 13.47 -12.79
C TYR A 8 6.90 14.09 -12.16
N GLU A 9 6.70 15.00 -11.22
CA GLU A 9 7.80 15.63 -10.49
C GLU A 9 8.42 14.62 -9.52
N LYS A 10 9.75 14.60 -9.44
CA LYS A 10 10.45 13.69 -8.52
C LYS A 10 10.34 14.23 -7.10
N ILE A 11 9.37 13.72 -6.35
CA ILE A 11 9.13 14.11 -4.96
C ILE A 11 9.80 13.18 -3.94
N ALA A 12 10.17 11.97 -4.35
CA ALA A 12 10.81 10.97 -3.48
C ALA A 12 12.26 10.69 -3.90
N ALA A 13 13.16 10.60 -2.92
CA ALA A 13 14.57 10.27 -3.13
C ALA A 13 15.14 9.51 -1.94
N VAL A 14 16.05 8.57 -2.22
CA VAL A 14 16.76 7.79 -1.19
C VAL A 14 17.56 8.73 -0.29
N GLY A 15 17.51 8.48 1.03
CA GLY A 15 18.21 9.29 2.03
C GLY A 15 17.58 10.67 2.30
N LYS A 16 16.46 11.00 1.64
CA LYS A 16 15.67 12.20 1.94
C LYS A 16 14.42 11.82 2.74
N PRO A 17 13.82 12.76 3.48
CA PRO A 17 12.52 12.53 4.08
C PRO A 17 11.50 12.05 3.04
N ALA A 18 10.72 11.03 3.40
CA ALA A 18 9.64 10.57 2.54
C ALA A 18 8.58 11.67 2.36
N PRO A 19 7.92 11.76 1.19
CA PRO A 19 6.82 12.71 0.98
C PRO A 19 5.70 12.50 2.00
N VAL A 20 5.15 13.61 2.50
CA VAL A 20 3.99 13.57 3.38
C VAL A 20 2.80 12.93 2.66
N PHE A 21 2.07 12.09 3.38
CA PHE A 21 0.81 11.53 2.91
C PHE A 21 -0.18 11.39 4.07
N GLU A 22 -1.44 11.41 3.69
CA GLU A 22 -2.58 11.05 4.51
C GLU A 22 -3.49 10.17 3.63
N LEU A 23 -3.83 8.98 4.13
CA LEU A 23 -4.59 7.97 3.39
C LEU A 23 -5.64 7.36 4.31
N LYS A 24 -6.83 7.08 3.78
CA LYS A 24 -7.88 6.34 4.48
C LYS A 24 -7.90 4.91 3.96
N ASP A 25 -7.84 3.93 4.84
CA ASP A 25 -7.97 2.52 4.45
C ASP A 25 -9.44 2.10 4.26
N ALA A 26 -9.66 0.88 3.78
CA ALA A 26 -10.96 0.29 3.51
C ALA A 26 -11.86 0.17 4.74
N ASP A 27 -11.28 0.05 5.94
CA ASP A 27 -12.00 0.00 7.23
C ASP A 27 -12.29 1.42 7.77
N GLY A 28 -11.72 2.43 7.12
CA GLY A 28 -11.92 3.84 7.41
C GLY A 28 -10.92 4.44 8.38
N ASN A 29 -9.86 3.72 8.74
CA ASN A 29 -8.78 4.27 9.57
C ASN A 29 -7.96 5.26 8.75
N LEU A 30 -7.52 6.32 9.43
CA LEU A 30 -6.74 7.39 8.83
C LEU A 30 -5.26 7.21 9.15
N TRP A 31 -4.45 7.07 8.11
CA TRP A 31 -3.02 6.85 8.20
C TRP A 31 -2.27 8.11 7.76
N ARG A 32 -1.52 8.73 8.68
CA ARG A 32 -0.61 9.84 8.37
C ARG A 32 0.82 9.42 8.56
N LEU A 33 1.71 9.84 7.67
CA LEU A 33 3.13 9.55 7.80
C LEU A 33 3.73 10.10 9.11
N SER A 34 3.24 11.24 9.60
CA SER A 34 3.65 11.83 10.89
C SER A 34 3.45 10.88 12.06
N ASP A 35 2.34 10.14 12.04
CA ASP A 35 1.89 9.29 13.14
C ASP A 35 2.68 7.96 13.18
N LEU A 36 3.42 7.68 12.10
CA LEU A 36 4.24 6.48 11.93
C LEU A 36 5.73 6.70 12.25
N ARG A 37 6.10 7.89 12.75
CA ARG A 37 7.48 8.18 13.19
C ARG A 37 7.96 7.14 14.20
N GLY A 38 9.19 6.67 14.01
CA GLY A 38 9.79 5.62 14.84
C GLY A 38 9.52 4.19 14.36
N LYS A 39 8.67 4.00 13.35
CA LYS A 39 8.47 2.71 12.66
C LYS A 39 9.14 2.72 11.29
N VAL A 40 9.56 1.55 10.81
CA VAL A 40 9.80 1.35 9.38
C VAL A 40 8.44 1.32 8.68
N VAL A 41 8.27 2.12 7.62
CA VAL A 41 7.03 2.15 6.84
C VAL A 41 7.26 1.45 5.50
N TYR A 42 6.51 0.39 5.26
CA TYR A 42 6.49 -0.34 4.00
C TYR A 42 5.21 0.03 3.25
N LEU A 43 5.36 0.56 2.03
CA LEU A 43 4.25 0.90 1.15
C LEU A 43 4.27 -0.04 -0.07
N ASN A 44 3.15 -0.73 -0.31
CA ASN A 44 2.96 -1.53 -1.51
C ASN A 44 1.88 -0.91 -2.39
N PHE A 45 2.29 -0.34 -3.53
CA PHE A 45 1.36 0.18 -4.52
C PHE A 45 0.87 -0.97 -5.40
N TRP A 46 -0.44 -1.21 -5.42
CA TRP A 46 -1.02 -2.38 -6.06
C TRP A 46 -2.42 -2.09 -6.64
N ALA A 47 -2.97 -3.04 -7.39
CA ALA A 47 -4.34 -2.98 -7.90
C ALA A 47 -4.97 -4.38 -8.03
N THR A 48 -6.29 -4.47 -7.96
CA THR A 48 -7.06 -5.72 -8.12
C THR A 48 -6.92 -6.32 -9.52
N TRP A 49 -6.78 -5.48 -10.54
CA TRP A 49 -6.54 -5.87 -11.93
C TRP A 49 -5.07 -6.21 -12.24
N CYS A 50 -4.15 -5.99 -11.30
CA CYS A 50 -2.72 -6.24 -11.51
C CYS A 50 -2.38 -7.71 -11.28
N THR A 51 -2.19 -8.47 -12.36
CA THR A 51 -1.88 -9.91 -12.32
C THR A 51 -0.62 -10.22 -11.50
N THR A 52 0.46 -9.46 -11.69
CA THR A 52 1.71 -9.66 -10.93
C THR A 52 1.51 -9.41 -9.43
N CYS A 53 0.75 -8.36 -9.09
CA CYS A 53 0.42 -8.03 -7.70
C CYS A 53 -0.40 -9.13 -7.01
N ARG A 54 -1.21 -9.88 -7.78
CA ARG A 54 -1.94 -11.07 -7.30
C ARG A 54 -1.01 -12.25 -7.08
N SER A 55 -0.09 -12.54 -8.00
CA SER A 55 0.88 -13.62 -7.81
C SER A 55 1.81 -13.38 -6.61
N GLU A 56 2.07 -12.12 -6.25
CA GLU A 56 2.90 -11.75 -5.09
C GLU A 56 2.13 -11.70 -3.77
N ALA A 57 0.79 -11.76 -3.80
CA ALA A 57 -0.05 -11.61 -2.62
C ALA A 57 0.28 -12.59 -1.49
N PRO A 58 0.53 -13.90 -1.74
CA PRO A 58 0.90 -14.84 -0.68
C PRO A 58 2.22 -14.48 0.02
N SER A 59 3.22 -14.03 -0.74
CA SER A 59 4.52 -13.62 -0.18
C SER A 59 4.38 -12.35 0.65
N ARG A 60 3.52 -11.41 0.21
CA ARG A 60 3.23 -10.18 0.93
C ARG A 60 2.52 -10.46 2.25
N GLU A 61 1.59 -11.41 2.26
CA GLU A 61 0.93 -11.85 3.49
C GLU A 61 1.88 -12.54 4.46
N ALA A 62 2.73 -13.44 3.96
CA ALA A 62 3.74 -14.08 4.79
C ALA A 62 4.69 -13.04 5.43
N LEU A 63 5.06 -12.00 4.69
CA LEU A 63 5.84 -10.89 5.22
C LEU A 63 5.05 -10.11 6.29
N TYR A 64 3.79 -9.78 6.03
CA TYR A 64 2.92 -9.08 6.98
C TYR A 64 2.81 -9.84 8.31
N GLN A 65 2.54 -11.14 8.25
CA GLN A 65 2.48 -12.00 9.44
C GLN A 65 3.82 -12.04 10.19
N LYS A 66 4.95 -12.13 9.47
CA LYS A 66 6.30 -12.13 10.07
C LYS A 66 6.66 -10.79 10.74
N MET A 67 6.06 -9.69 10.29
CA MET A 67 6.31 -8.36 10.84
C MET A 67 5.42 -8.02 12.04
N GLN A 68 4.42 -8.84 12.37
CA GLN A 68 3.59 -8.64 13.55
C GLN A 68 4.43 -8.50 14.83
N GLY A 69 4.11 -7.50 15.65
CA GLY A 69 4.85 -7.17 16.87
C GLY A 69 6.20 -6.47 16.67
N LYS A 70 6.65 -6.24 15.44
CA LYS A 70 7.88 -5.46 15.14
C LYS A 70 7.53 -3.98 14.93
N PRO A 71 8.50 -3.04 15.05
CA PRO A 71 8.28 -1.62 14.76
C PRO A 71 8.21 -1.35 13.25
N VAL A 72 7.30 -2.05 12.56
CA VAL A 72 7.06 -1.96 11.12
C VAL A 72 5.58 -1.72 10.88
N GLN A 73 5.25 -0.70 10.10
CA GLN A 73 3.89 -0.50 9.57
C GLN A 73 3.90 -0.83 8.08
N MET A 74 3.09 -1.81 7.68
CA MET A 74 2.89 -2.15 6.28
C MET A 74 1.53 -1.61 5.83
N LEU A 75 1.48 -0.94 4.67
CA LEU A 75 0.26 -0.41 4.07
C LEU A 75 0.21 -0.74 2.58
N GLY A 76 -0.95 -1.17 2.11
CA GLY A 76 -1.28 -1.22 0.70
C GLY A 76 -1.76 0.15 0.24
N VAL A 77 -1.39 0.54 -0.97
CA VAL A 77 -1.88 1.76 -1.60
C VAL A 77 -2.54 1.35 -2.90
N LEU A 78 -3.88 1.45 -2.93
CA LEU A 78 -4.65 1.12 -4.11
C LEU A 78 -4.36 2.14 -5.23
N PHE A 79 -3.75 1.68 -6.31
CA PHE A 79 -3.26 2.52 -7.40
C PHE A 79 -4.12 2.33 -8.65
N ARG A 80 -4.84 3.40 -9.02
CA ARG A 80 -5.67 3.45 -10.25
C ARG A 80 -6.67 2.29 -10.33
N ASP A 81 -7.41 2.12 -9.25
CA ASP A 81 -8.43 1.11 -9.13
C ASP A 81 -9.58 1.66 -8.29
N ASP A 82 -10.73 1.00 -8.39
CA ASP A 82 -11.93 1.35 -7.64
C ASP A 82 -11.96 0.57 -6.32
N PRO A 83 -12.05 1.24 -5.15
CA PRO A 83 -12.23 0.56 -3.86
C PRO A 83 -13.42 -0.41 -3.83
N ALA A 84 -14.43 -0.22 -4.69
CA ALA A 84 -15.55 -1.16 -4.84
C ALA A 84 -15.12 -2.57 -5.31
N ASN A 85 -13.92 -2.73 -5.86
CA ASN A 85 -13.35 -4.01 -6.26
C ASN A 85 -12.68 -4.79 -5.10
N LEU A 86 -12.45 -4.15 -3.95
CA LEU A 86 -11.77 -4.79 -2.82
C LEU A 86 -12.50 -6.03 -2.27
N PRO A 87 -13.84 -6.03 -2.08
CA PRO A 87 -14.53 -7.21 -1.57
C PRO A 87 -14.36 -8.46 -2.44
N SER A 88 -14.35 -8.32 -3.77
CA SER A 88 -14.15 -9.45 -4.67
C SER A 88 -12.69 -9.93 -4.65
N TYR A 89 -11.74 -8.99 -4.56
CA TYR A 89 -10.32 -9.31 -4.42
C TYR A 89 -10.04 -10.12 -3.15
N TYR A 90 -10.51 -9.66 -1.98
CA TYR A 90 -10.28 -10.32 -0.70
C TYR A 90 -10.88 -11.71 -0.58
N ARG A 91 -11.96 -12.02 -1.32
CA ARG A 91 -12.50 -13.38 -1.40
C ARG A 91 -11.54 -14.39 -2.04
N THR A 92 -10.58 -13.91 -2.83
CA THR A 92 -9.73 -14.77 -3.66
C THR A 92 -8.24 -14.67 -3.32
N GLN A 93 -7.84 -13.76 -2.44
CA GLN A 93 -6.45 -13.48 -2.13
C GLN A 93 -6.24 -13.41 -0.61
N PRO A 94 -5.24 -14.10 -0.06
CA PRO A 94 -4.97 -14.08 1.38
C PRO A 94 -4.14 -12.84 1.71
N VAL A 95 -4.79 -11.68 1.89
CA VAL A 95 -4.08 -10.42 2.21
C VAL A 95 -4.79 -9.74 3.36
N SER A 96 -4.08 -9.56 4.46
CA SER A 96 -4.62 -9.02 5.73
C SER A 96 -4.06 -7.64 6.08
N MET A 97 -3.13 -7.13 5.28
CA MET A 97 -2.53 -5.80 5.45
C MET A 97 -3.56 -4.69 5.13
N PRO A 98 -3.62 -3.59 5.90
CA PRO A 98 -4.52 -2.46 5.62
C PRO A 98 -4.26 -1.85 4.23
N THR A 99 -5.31 -1.49 3.48
CA THR A 99 -5.19 -0.85 2.16
C THR A 99 -6.30 0.15 1.88
#